data_AF-A0A371QN00-F1
#
_entry.id   AF-A0A371QN00-F1
#
_cell.length_a   1.000
_cell.length_b   1.000
_cell.length_c   1.000
_cell.angle_alpha   90.00
_cell.angle_beta   90.00
_cell.angle_gamma   90.00
#
_symmetry.space_group_name_H-M   'P 1'
#
loop_
_entity.id
_entity.type
_entity.pdbx_description
1 polymer ?
#
loop_
_entity_poly.entity_id
_entity_poly.type
_entity_poly.pdbx_seq_one_letter_code
_entity_poly.pdbx_strand_id
1 'polypeptide(L)'
;MFIDSELYLILGLAIILVLIFTIGFKFWEGEKQDELDKAISLLKINIFGVGFLSIVLWFMLPITSTLSTFGFPETINEIQSNEQLLDYLQKYNKAIVRTTEIVHWFIFIFVWGFLTSLYSIIKTFKSLREEHYSKNVEDKFNT
;
A
#
# COMPACT_ATOMS: atom_id res chain seq x y z
N MET A 1 -16.34 -2.27 19.80
CA MET A 1 -15.57 -2.47 18.55
C MET A 1 -15.59 -1.14 17.82
N PHE A 2 -14.71 -0.23 18.24
CA PHE A 2 -14.60 1.09 17.64
C PHE A 2 -13.75 0.92 16.38
N ILE A 3 -14.42 0.67 15.27
CA ILE A 3 -13.85 0.92 13.95
C ILE A 3 -13.50 2.41 13.97
N ASP A 4 -12.21 2.75 14.03
CA ASP A 4 -11.73 4.13 13.90
C ASP A 4 -12.18 4.62 12.52
N SER A 5 -13.39 5.19 12.45
CA SER A 5 -14.06 5.54 11.19
C SER A 5 -13.21 6.50 10.36
N GLU A 6 -12.38 7.29 11.02
CA GLU A 6 -11.38 8.15 10.39
C GLU A 6 -10.36 7.36 9.57
N LEU A 7 -9.88 6.22 10.07
CA LEU A 7 -8.91 5.39 9.36
C LEU A 7 -9.51 4.86 8.07
N TYR A 8 -10.68 4.24 8.16
CA TYR A 8 -11.35 3.64 7.01
C TYR A 8 -11.84 4.68 6.01
N LEU A 9 -12.25 5.87 6.46
CA LEU A 9 -12.65 6.97 5.59
C LEU A 9 -11.45 7.50 4.80
N ILE A 10 -10.34 7.80 5.47
CA ILE A 10 -9.12 8.32 4.81
C ILE A 10 -8.54 7.27 3.87
N LEU A 11 -8.38 6.03 4.34
CA LEU A 11 -7.84 4.93 3.52
C LEU A 11 -8.76 4.61 2.35
N GLY A 12 -10.08 4.59 2.57
CA GLY A 12 -11.09 4.37 1.54
C GLY A 12 -11.05 5.44 0.45
N LEU A 13 -10.98 6.72 0.84
CA LEU A 13 -10.82 7.83 -0.12
C LEU A 13 -9.52 7.72 -0.91
N ALA A 14 -8.41 7.37 -0.25
CA ALA A 14 -7.12 7.17 -0.91
C ALA A 14 -7.18 6.04 -1.95
N ILE A 15 -7.84 4.92 -1.63
CA ILE A 15 -8.05 3.81 -2.57
C ILE A 15 -8.89 4.27 -3.76
N ILE A 16 -9.97 5.01 -3.53
CA ILE A 16 -10.81 5.55 -4.61
C ILE A 16 -10.01 6.48 -5.53
N LEU A 17 -9.16 7.35 -4.97
CA LEU A 17 -8.29 8.22 -5.77
C LEU A 17 -7.30 7.43 -6.62
N VAL A 18 -6.68 6.38 -6.07
CA VAL A 18 -5.78 5.50 -6.85
C VAL A 18 -6.54 4.79 -7.97
N LEU A 19 -7.77 4.34 -7.73
CA LEU A 19 -8.60 3.69 -8.75
C LEU A 19 -8.97 4.66 -9.87
N ILE A 20 -9.42 5.88 -9.53
CA ILE A 20 -9.74 6.92 -10.52
C ILE A 20 -8.50 7.27 -11.34
N PHE A 21 -7.36 7.46 -10.68
CA PHE A 21 -6.10 7.75 -11.35
C PHE A 21 -5.67 6.62 -12.27
N THR A 22 -5.78 5.36 -11.83
CA THR A 22 -5.45 4.18 -12.62
C THR A 22 -6.33 4.05 -13.87
N ILE A 23 -7.64 4.28 -13.73
CA ILE A 23 -8.59 4.22 -14.85
C ILE A 23 -8.32 5.37 -15.82
N GLY A 24 -8.16 6.60 -15.32
CA GLY A 24 -7.88 7.78 -16.13
C GLY A 24 -6.56 7.65 -16.90
N PHE A 25 -5.51 7.16 -16.23
CA PHE A 25 -4.22 6.91 -16.87
C PHE A 25 -4.33 5.86 -17.97
N LYS A 26 -5.02 4.72 -17.72
CA LYS A 26 -5.27 3.70 -18.75
C LYS A 26 -6.09 4.22 -19.93
N PHE A 27 -7.06 5.10 -19.69
CA PHE A 27 -7.87 5.68 -20.75
C PHE A 27 -7.05 6.66 -21.61
N TRP A 28 -6.15 7.43 -20.99
CA TRP A 28 -5.29 8.38 -21.69
C TRP A 28 -4.16 7.69 -22.47
N GLU A 29 -3.59 6.62 -21.94
CA GLU A 29 -2.44 5.94 -22.55
C GLU A 29 -2.77 5.19 -23.85
N GLY A 30 -4.05 4.94 -24.14
CA GLY A 30 -4.52 4.28 -25.37
C GLY A 30 -4.14 2.80 -25.47
N GLU A 31 -4.40 2.18 -26.63
CA GLU A 31 -3.95 0.81 -26.90
C GLU A 31 -2.46 0.81 -27.24
N LYS A 32 -1.65 0.27 -26.33
CA LYS A 32 -0.24 -0.03 -26.62
C LYS A 32 -0.14 -1.30 -27.48
N GLN A 33 0.56 -1.19 -28.61
CA GLN A 33 0.82 -2.31 -29.51
C GLN A 33 1.87 -3.28 -28.95
N ASP A 34 2.81 -2.78 -28.13
CA ASP A 34 3.87 -3.61 -27.52
C ASP A 34 3.46 -4.12 -26.13
N GLU A 35 3.55 -5.45 -25.95
CA GLU A 35 3.26 -6.12 -24.69
C GLU A 35 4.24 -5.73 -23.57
N LEU A 36 5.48 -5.40 -23.92
CA LEU A 36 6.48 -4.91 -22.98
C LEU A 36 6.09 -3.54 -22.43
N ASP A 37 5.67 -2.62 -23.30
CA ASP A 37 5.27 -1.27 -22.88
C ASP A 37 3.99 -1.29 -22.02
N LYS A 38 3.09 -2.23 -22.30
CA LYS A 38 1.88 -2.46 -21.50
C LYS A 38 2.24 -2.95 -20.10
N ALA A 39 3.19 -3.88 -20.00
CA ALA A 39 3.66 -4.38 -18.73
C ALA A 39 4.43 -3.34 -17.91
N ILE A 40 5.30 -2.56 -18.55
CA ILE A 40 6.02 -1.46 -17.90
C ILE A 40 5.03 -0.41 -17.37
N SER A 41 3.98 -0.09 -18.14
CA SER A 41 2.93 0.82 -17.67
C SER A 41 2.20 0.25 -16.44
N LEU A 42 1.78 -1.02 -16.48
CA LEU A 42 1.11 -1.66 -15.34
C LEU A 42 2.00 -1.67 -14.10
N LEU A 43 3.29 -1.93 -14.26
CA LEU A 43 4.25 -1.90 -13.15
C LEU A 43 4.44 -0.48 -12.60
N LYS A 44 4.52 0.55 -13.45
CA LYS A 44 4.58 1.96 -13.04
C LYS A 44 3.33 2.36 -12.23
N ILE A 45 2.15 2.03 -12.74
CA ILE A 45 0.87 2.30 -12.06
C ILE A 45 0.82 1.58 -10.71
N ASN A 46 1.22 0.31 -10.67
CA ASN A 46 1.19 -0.47 -9.44
C ASN A 46 2.15 0.09 -8.39
N ILE A 47 3.39 0.42 -8.78
CA ILE A 47 4.37 1.05 -7.88
C ILE A 47 3.85 2.40 -7.38
N PHE A 48 3.28 3.22 -8.26
CA PHE A 48 2.70 4.50 -7.89
C PHE A 48 1.55 4.33 -6.89
N GLY A 49 0.61 3.43 -7.17
CA GLY A 49 -0.54 3.16 -6.29
C GLY A 49 -0.13 2.63 -4.93
N VAL A 50 0.77 1.64 -4.90
CA VAL A 50 1.30 1.06 -3.65
C VAL A 50 2.10 2.11 -2.87
N GLY A 51 2.95 2.87 -3.55
CA GLY A 51 3.74 3.94 -2.93
C GLY A 51 2.87 5.04 -2.34
N PHE A 52 1.86 5.50 -3.09
CA PHE A 52 0.92 6.51 -2.62
C PHE A 52 0.14 6.03 -1.39
N LEU A 53 -0.43 4.82 -1.42
CA LEU A 53 -1.13 4.25 -0.28
C LEU A 53 -0.22 4.05 0.93
N SER A 54 1.03 3.66 0.71
CA SER A 54 2.03 3.51 1.78
C SER A 54 2.34 4.86 2.44
N ILE A 55 2.46 5.93 1.64
CA ILE A 55 2.65 7.29 2.16
C ILE A 55 1.42 7.74 2.96
N VAL A 56 0.21 7.49 2.46
CA VAL A 56 -1.02 7.80 3.21
C VAL A 56 -1.04 7.08 4.56
N LEU A 57 -0.77 5.78 4.59
CA LEU A 57 -0.70 5.01 5.83
C LEU A 57 0.39 5.52 6.78
N TRP A 58 1.54 5.94 6.24
CA TRP A 58 2.61 6.56 7.03
C TRP A 58 2.14 7.83 7.74
N PHE A 59 1.43 8.72 7.05
CA PHE A 59 0.87 9.93 7.64
C PHE A 59 -0.26 9.66 8.65
N MET A 60 -0.87 8.48 8.60
CA MET A 60 -1.93 8.09 9.53
C MET A 60 -1.40 7.50 10.84
N LEU A 61 -0.11 7.13 10.88
CA LEU A 61 0.53 6.63 12.09
C LEU A 61 0.41 7.67 13.20
N PRO A 62 0.00 7.27 14.42
CA PRO A 62 0.04 8.17 15.55
C PRO A 62 1.48 8.67 15.71
N ILE A 63 1.64 10.00 15.74
CA ILE A 63 2.96 10.63 15.89
C ILE A 63 3.58 10.07 17.17
N THR A 64 4.68 9.33 17.04
CA THR A 64 5.36 8.62 18.13
C THR A 64 5.88 9.55 19.24
N SER A 65 5.89 10.87 19.03
CA SER A 65 6.09 11.85 20.09
C SER A 65 4.99 11.84 21.17
N THR A 66 3.84 11.22 20.88
CA THR A 66 2.79 11.01 21.88
C THR A 66 3.05 9.82 22.80
N LEU A 67 3.95 8.90 22.44
CA LEU A 67 4.34 7.78 23.30
C LEU A 67 5.63 8.06 24.09
N SER A 68 6.63 8.72 23.50
CA SER A 68 7.91 8.97 24.18
C SER A 68 7.99 10.32 24.91
N THR A 69 7.16 11.30 24.53
CA THR A 69 7.36 12.71 24.94
C THR A 69 6.19 13.30 25.73
N PHE A 70 5.10 12.56 25.87
CA PHE A 70 3.86 13.06 26.49
C PHE A 70 3.80 12.74 27.99
N GLY A 71 4.76 13.23 28.77
CA GLY A 71 4.67 13.30 30.25
C GLY A 71 4.07 12.07 30.92
N PHE A 72 4.38 10.87 30.42
CA PHE A 72 3.95 9.65 31.06
C PHE A 72 4.77 9.54 32.32
N PRO A 73 4.13 9.25 33.47
CA PRO A 73 4.82 9.24 34.73
C PRO A 73 5.97 8.24 34.68
N GLU A 74 7.22 8.73 34.74
CA GLU A 74 8.40 7.85 34.76
C GLU A 74 8.45 7.04 36.06
N THR A 75 7.73 7.53 37.08
CA THR A 75 7.63 6.91 38.40
C THR A 75 6.18 6.80 38.87
N ILE A 76 5.86 5.74 39.63
CA ILE A 76 4.51 5.47 40.18
C ILE A 76 4.02 6.63 41.07
N ASN A 77 4.94 7.43 41.60
CA ASN A 77 4.67 8.58 42.48
C ASN A 77 4.06 9.78 41.75
N GLU A 78 4.11 9.83 40.42
CA GLU A 78 3.50 10.89 39.60
C GLU A 78 2.03 10.58 39.26
N ILE A 79 1.55 9.36 39.56
CA ILE A 79 0.15 8.97 39.42
C ILE A 79 -0.59 9.44 40.69
N GLN A 80 -1.22 10.61 40.62
CA GLN A 80 -1.94 11.18 41.76
C GLN A 80 -3.32 10.55 41.98
N SER A 81 -3.88 9.83 40.99
CA SER A 81 -5.17 9.16 41.10
C SER A 81 -5.31 7.93 40.21
N ASN A 82 -6.17 7.00 40.62
CA ASN A 82 -6.54 5.81 39.81
C ASN A 82 -7.19 6.20 38.46
N GLU A 83 -7.84 7.36 38.40
CA GLU A 83 -8.49 7.86 37.18
C GLU A 83 -7.45 8.30 36.13
N GLN A 84 -6.36 8.94 36.56
CA GLN A 84 -5.26 9.31 35.66
C GLN A 84 -4.56 8.08 35.09
N LEU A 85 -4.32 7.05 35.92
CA LEU A 85 -3.73 5.79 35.45
C LEU A 85 -4.62 5.12 34.39
N LEU A 86 -5.93 5.10 34.62
CA LEU A 86 -6.87 4.51 33.68
C LEU A 86 -6.88 5.27 32.34
N ASP A 87 -6.86 6.61 32.36
CA ASP A 87 -6.78 7.44 31.15
C ASP A 87 -5.49 7.19 30.35
N TYR A 88 -4.34 7.08 31.04
CA TYR A 88 -3.06 6.75 30.41
C TYR A 88 -3.08 5.38 29.72
N LEU A 89 -3.58 4.35 30.42
CA LEU A 89 -3.69 3.01 29.87
C LEU A 89 -4.65 2.96 28.67
N GLN A 90 -5.77 3.70 28.74
CA GLN A 90 -6.72 3.78 27.62
C GLN A 90 -6.11 4.49 26.40
N LYS A 91 -5.40 5.60 26.58
CA LYS A 91 -4.70 6.30 25.49
C LYS A 91 -3.62 5.43 24.85
N TYR A 92 -2.83 4.74 25.67
CA TYR A 92 -1.79 3.83 25.20
C TYR A 92 -2.38 2.66 24.40
N ASN A 93 -3.42 2.01 24.95
CA ASN A 93 -4.10 0.91 24.27
C ASN A 93 -4.70 1.38 22.94
N LYS A 94 -5.34 2.56 22.91
CA LYS A 94 -5.87 3.15 21.66
C LYS A 94 -4.77 3.38 20.62
N ALA A 95 -3.62 3.92 21.02
CA ALA A 95 -2.49 4.15 20.11
C ALA A 95 -1.90 2.84 19.56
N ILE A 96 -1.78 1.80 20.40
CA ILE A 96 -1.33 0.47 19.98
C ILE A 96 -2.29 -0.15 18.97
N VAL A 97 -3.60 -0.14 19.29
CA VAL A 97 -4.63 -0.70 18.41
C VAL A 97 -4.58 -0.01 17.05
N ARG A 98 -4.56 1.33 17.02
CA ARG A 98 -4.46 2.11 15.78
C ARG A 98 -3.19 1.81 15.00
N THR A 99 -2.04 1.72 15.67
CA THR A 99 -0.77 1.36 15.02
C THR A 99 -0.84 -0.04 14.40
N THR A 100 -1.43 -0.99 15.13
CA THR A 100 -1.61 -2.38 14.66
C THR A 100 -2.48 -2.43 13.42
N GLU A 101 -3.60 -1.69 13.39
CA GLU A 101 -4.47 -1.60 12.21
C GLU A 101 -3.75 -1.00 10.99
N ILE A 102 -2.97 0.07 11.18
CA ILE A 102 -2.21 0.72 10.10
C ILE A 102 -1.14 -0.22 9.56
N VAL A 103 -0.40 -0.89 10.44
CA VAL A 103 0.63 -1.87 10.05
C VAL A 103 0.01 -3.05 9.32
N HIS A 104 -1.15 -3.53 9.76
CA HIS A 104 -1.89 -4.59 9.08
C HIS A 104 -2.22 -4.20 7.63
N TRP A 105 -2.79 -3.01 7.43
CA TRP A 105 -3.10 -2.49 6.09
C TRP A 105 -1.85 -2.24 5.24
N PHE A 106 -0.78 -1.75 5.86
CA PHE A 106 0.50 -1.55 5.19
C PHE A 106 1.06 -2.87 4.66
N ILE A 107 1.11 -3.90 5.51
CA ILE A 107 1.58 -5.23 5.11
C ILE A 107 0.70 -5.79 3.99
N PHE A 108 -0.62 -5.66 4.12
CA PHE A 108 -1.55 -6.13 3.09
C PHE A 108 -1.30 -5.46 1.73
N ILE A 109 -1.28 -4.13 1.69
CA ILE A 109 -1.06 -3.35 0.46
C ILE A 109 0.33 -3.63 -0.13
N PHE A 110 1.35 -3.73 0.72
CA PHE A 110 2.71 -3.99 0.29
C PHE A 110 2.86 -5.39 -0.31
N VAL A 111 2.38 -6.43 0.39
CA VAL A 111 2.44 -7.82 -0.09
C VAL A 111 1.60 -7.99 -1.35
N TRP A 112 0.39 -7.44 -1.36
CA TRP A 112 -0.48 -7.48 -2.53
C TRP A 112 0.15 -6.78 -3.74
N GLY A 113 0.68 -5.58 -3.52
CA GLY A 113 1.38 -4.79 -4.52
C GLY A 113 2.59 -5.51 -5.07
N PHE A 114 3.42 -6.08 -4.19
CA PHE A 114 4.57 -6.87 -4.56
C PHE A 114 4.20 -8.11 -5.41
N LEU A 115 3.19 -8.86 -4.97
CA LEU A 115 2.73 -10.06 -5.68
C LEU A 115 2.17 -9.71 -7.07
N THR A 116 1.41 -8.61 -7.16
CA THR A 116 0.87 -8.12 -8.43
C THR A 116 1.99 -7.68 -9.39
N SER A 117 3.02 -7.00 -8.87
CA SER A 117 4.21 -6.64 -9.66
C SER A 117 4.95 -7.89 -10.16
N LEU A 118 5.19 -8.87 -9.29
CA LEU A 118 5.83 -10.14 -9.67
C LEU A 118 5.03 -10.86 -10.76
N TYR A 119 3.71 -10.95 -10.58
CA TYR A 119 2.82 -11.56 -11.57
C TYR A 119 2.93 -10.85 -12.93
N SER A 120 2.92 -9.51 -12.92
CA SER A 120 3.06 -8.73 -14.16
C SER A 120 4.39 -9.02 -14.84
N ILE A 121 5.50 -9.05 -14.10
CA ILE A 121 6.84 -9.35 -14.63
C ILE A 121 6.88 -10.75 -15.24
N ILE A 122 6.41 -11.77 -14.50
CA ILE A 122 6.40 -13.16 -14.98
C ILE A 122 5.58 -13.29 -16.27
N LYS A 123 4.43 -12.62 -16.33
CA LYS A 123 3.58 -12.62 -17.52
C LYS A 123 4.31 -12.03 -18.73
N THR A 124 5.02 -10.92 -18.56
CA THR A 124 5.81 -10.29 -19.63
C THR A 124 6.94 -11.18 -20.11
N PHE A 125 7.68 -11.81 -19.20
CA PHE A 125 8.75 -12.74 -19.60
C PHE A 125 8.22 -13.93 -20.38
N LYS A 126 7.04 -14.45 -20.01
CA LYS A 126 6.39 -15.53 -20.76
C LYS A 126 6.01 -15.06 -22.17
N SER A 127 5.43 -13.87 -22.29
CA SER A 127 4.94 -13.39 -23.58
C SER A 127 6.09 -13.04 -24.56
N LEU A 128 7.15 -12.40 -24.06
CA LEU A 128 8.38 -12.17 -24.83
C LEU A 128 9.03 -13.48 -25.31
N ARG A 129 9.00 -14.53 -24.48
CA ARG A 129 9.53 -15.85 -24.86
C ARG A 129 8.69 -16.47 -25.99
N GLU A 130 7.37 -16.37 -25.91
CA GLU A 130 6.44 -16.90 -26.91
C GLU A 130 6.60 -16.15 -28.25
N GLU A 131 6.72 -14.82 -28.22
CA GLU A 131 6.98 -13.99 -29.39
C GLU A 131 8.30 -14.38 -30.08
N HIS A 132 9.38 -14.51 -29.30
CA HIS A 132 10.69 -14.90 -29.83
C HIS A 132 10.70 -16.32 -30.41
N TYR A 133 9.90 -17.24 -29.85
CA TYR A 133 9.75 -18.58 -30.39
C TYR A 133 8.96 -18.56 -31.71
N SER A 134 7.86 -17.83 -31.77
CA SER A 134 7.03 -17.70 -32.98
C SER A 134 7.82 -17.13 -34.15
N LYS A 135 8.57 -16.05 -33.90
CA LYS A 135 9.40 -15.38 -34.93
C LYS A 135 10.48 -16.31 -35.50
N ASN A 136 11.16 -17.07 -34.63
CA ASN A 136 12.17 -18.05 -35.06
C ASN A 136 11.59 -19.21 -35.87
N VAL A 137 10.32 -19.59 -35.64
CA VAL A 137 9.63 -20.61 -36.42
C VAL A 137 9.26 -20.06 -37.79
N GLU A 138 8.71 -18.86 -37.85
CA GLU A 138 8.31 -18.20 -39.11
C GLU A 138 9.51 -17.95 -40.04
N ASP A 139 10.65 -17.49 -39.50
CA ASP A 139 11.89 -17.32 -40.26
C ASP A 139 12.43 -18.64 -40.83
N LYS A 140 12.18 -19.78 -40.16
CA LYS A 140 12.59 -21.11 -40.63
C LYS A 140 11.71 -21.67 -41.74
N PHE A 141 10.47 -21.23 -41.86
CA PHE A 141 9.53 -21.71 -42.89
C PHE A 141 9.52 -20.83 -44.15
N ASN A 142 10.11 -19.63 -44.08
CA ASN A 142 10.24 -18.70 -45.21
C ASN A 142 11.62 -18.75 -45.91
N THR A 143 12.50 -19.67 -45.50
CA THR A 143 13.77 -20.04 -46.18
C THR A 143 13.67 -21.43 -46.79
#